data_AF-A0A4S4LXT0-F1
#
_entry.id   AF-A0A4S4LXT0-F1
#
_cell.length_a   1.000
_cell.length_b   1.000
_cell.length_c   1.000
_cell.angle_alpha   90.00
_cell.angle_beta   90.00
_cell.angle_gamma   90.00
#
_symmetry.space_group_name_H-M   'P 1'
#
loop_
_entity.id
_entity.type
_entity.pdbx_description
1 polymer ?
#
loop_
_entity_poly.entity_id
_entity_poly.type
_entity_poly.pdbx_seq_one_letter_code
_entity_poly.pdbx_strand_id
1 'polypeptide(L)'
;MSTTETAAAMSNEKYRPARKLSLDEPTVQQLEKRLGQRPDKQELQDRNILKEDNVAPALQAAKERLQRSQLENKLGHALQQRPKPEELVKGGILNEDEMPMV
;
A
#
# COMPACT_ATOMS: atom_id res chain seq x y z
N MET A 1 9.85 21.68 73.21
CA MET A 1 9.57 22.80 72.29
C MET A 1 10.05 22.38 70.93
N SER A 2 9.12 21.89 70.11
CA SER A 2 8.65 22.51 68.85
C SER A 2 9.42 21.94 67.66
N THR A 3 8.93 20.84 67.10
CA THR A 3 8.05 20.72 65.91
C THR A 3 8.79 20.82 64.58
N THR A 4 8.62 19.74 63.83
CA THR A 4 8.90 19.47 62.42
C THR A 4 8.44 20.58 61.47
N GLU A 5 9.26 20.91 60.47
CA GLU A 5 8.80 21.44 59.19
C GLU A 5 9.84 21.07 58.12
N THR A 6 9.75 19.85 57.58
CA THR A 6 9.03 19.51 56.35
C THR A 6 9.60 20.20 55.12
N ALA A 7 10.24 19.35 54.30
CA ALA A 7 10.65 19.54 52.92
C ALA A 7 9.90 20.65 52.16
N ALA A 8 10.67 21.63 51.68
CA ALA A 8 10.28 22.50 50.58
C ALA A 8 10.18 21.69 49.27
N ALA A 9 9.09 20.93 49.13
CA ALA A 9 8.61 20.51 47.83
C ALA A 9 8.02 21.75 47.15
N MET A 10 8.85 22.43 46.35
CA MET A 10 8.39 23.52 45.51
C MET A 10 7.18 23.05 44.70
N SER A 11 6.03 23.61 45.07
CA SER A 11 4.71 23.29 44.53
C SER A 11 4.62 23.72 43.06
N ASN A 12 5.08 22.85 42.16
CA ASN A 12 4.77 22.96 40.73
C ASN A 12 3.43 22.26 40.45
N GLU A 13 2.37 22.74 41.12
CA GLU A 13 1.04 22.10 41.10
C GLU A 13 0.02 22.87 40.24
N LYS A 14 0.42 23.98 39.61
CA LYS A 14 -0.51 24.88 38.90
C LYS A 14 -0.41 24.88 37.38
N TYR A 15 0.39 24.00 36.77
CA TYR A 15 0.42 23.87 35.31
C TYR A 15 0.48 22.40 34.88
N ARG A 16 -0.57 21.65 35.20
CA ARG A 16 -0.93 20.50 34.37
C ARG A 16 -1.84 21.03 33.27
N PRO A 17 -1.35 21.24 32.04
CA PRO A 17 -2.25 21.64 30.96
C PRO A 17 -3.30 20.52 30.82
N ALA A 18 -4.55 20.84 31.12
CA ALA A 18 -5.65 19.95 30.81
C ALA A 18 -5.56 19.65 29.32
N ARG A 19 -5.39 18.36 28.96
CA ARG A 19 -5.48 17.92 27.57
C ARG A 19 -6.88 18.30 27.09
N LYS A 20 -6.99 19.43 26.38
CA LYS A 20 -8.22 19.78 25.69
C LYS A 20 -8.46 18.63 24.70
N LEU A 21 -9.61 17.97 24.77
CA LEU A 21 -10.11 17.12 23.69
C LEU A 21 -10.29 18.05 22.49
N SER A 22 -9.29 18.14 21.63
CA SER A 22 -9.18 19.11 20.55
C SER A 22 -9.93 18.64 19.30
N LEU A 23 -11.08 18.00 19.45
CA LEU A 23 -11.87 17.52 18.33
C LEU A 23 -13.20 18.25 18.31
N ASP A 24 -13.47 18.94 17.21
CA ASP A 24 -14.74 19.61 16.98
C ASP A 24 -15.84 18.55 16.78
N GLU A 25 -16.97 18.68 17.46
CA GLU A 25 -18.14 17.81 17.34
C GLU A 25 -18.51 17.42 15.88
N PRO A 26 -18.55 18.35 14.88
CA PRO A 26 -18.84 17.96 13.49
C PRO A 26 -17.79 17.03 12.87
N THR A 27 -16.53 17.10 13.31
CA THR A 27 -15.45 16.23 12.80
C THR A 27 -15.63 14.79 13.27
N VAL A 28 -16.12 14.61 14.50
CA VAL A 28 -16.42 13.30 15.08
C VAL A 28 -17.54 12.63 14.28
N GLN A 29 -18.64 13.34 14.04
CA GLN A 29 -19.77 12.83 13.27
C GLN A 29 -19.38 12.47 11.83
N GLN A 30 -18.52 13.27 11.19
CA GLN A 30 -18.02 12.98 9.85
C GLN A 30 -17.12 11.72 9.84
N LEU A 31 -16.28 11.55 10.85
CA LEU A 31 -15.42 10.38 10.98
C LEU A 31 -16.24 9.11 11.17
N GLU A 32 -17.24 9.13 12.05
CA GLU A 32 -18.13 7.98 12.29
C GLU A 32 -18.82 7.53 11.00
N LYS A 33 -19.36 8.49 10.23
CA LYS A 33 -19.97 8.19 8.92
C LYS A 33 -19.00 7.50 7.96
N ARG A 34 -17.73 7.95 7.90
CA ARG A 34 -16.70 7.37 7.01
C ARG A 34 -16.26 5.99 7.49
N LEU A 35 -16.17 5.78 8.80
CA LEU A 35 -15.84 4.47 9.37
C LEU A 35 -16.95 3.45 9.12
N GLY A 36 -18.22 3.86 9.14
CA GLY A 36 -19.36 2.99 8.78
C GLY A 36 -19.41 2.60 7.31
N GLN A 37 -18.77 3.36 6.42
CA GLN A 37 -18.68 3.08 4.97
C GLN A 37 -17.32 2.52 4.56
N ARG A 38 -16.50 2.07 5.52
CA ARG A 38 -15.16 1.57 5.24
C ARG A 38 -15.24 0.28 4.42
N PRO A 39 -14.64 0.24 3.22
CA PRO A 39 -14.57 -0.98 2.41
C PRO A 39 -13.77 -2.09 3.10
N ASP A 40 -14.12 -3.33 2.78
CA ASP A 40 -13.40 -4.50 3.28
C ASP A 40 -12.01 -4.61 2.67
N LYS A 41 -11.12 -5.31 3.38
CA LYS A 41 -9.75 -5.53 2.92
C LYS A 41 -9.72 -6.17 1.53
N GLN A 42 -10.50 -7.24 1.31
CA GLN A 42 -10.55 -7.96 0.04
C GLN A 42 -11.01 -7.06 -1.12
N GLU A 43 -12.00 -6.20 -0.89
CA GLU A 43 -12.47 -5.28 -1.93
C GLU A 43 -11.38 -4.27 -2.36
N LEU A 44 -10.57 -3.78 -1.42
CA LEU A 44 -9.43 -2.92 -1.75
C LEU A 44 -8.36 -3.66 -2.56
N GLN A 45 -8.24 -4.97 -2.35
CA GLN A 45 -7.28 -5.84 -3.01
C GLN A 45 -7.70 -6.15 -4.45
N ASP A 46 -8.96 -6.49 -4.65
CA ASP A 46 -9.57 -6.71 -5.96
C ASP A 46 -9.49 -5.46 -6.84
N ARG A 47 -9.67 -4.28 -6.23
CA ARG A 47 -9.52 -2.98 -6.92
C ARG A 47 -8.06 -2.56 -7.13
N ASN A 48 -7.09 -3.41 -6.78
CA ASN A 48 -5.64 -3.15 -6.85
C ASN A 48 -5.17 -1.92 -6.03
N ILE A 49 -5.96 -1.49 -5.03
CA ILE A 49 -5.62 -0.37 -4.14
C ILE A 49 -4.68 -0.87 -3.04
N LEU A 50 -4.99 -2.04 -2.46
CA LEU A 50 -4.13 -2.74 -1.50
C LEU A 50 -3.46 -3.93 -2.19
N LYS A 51 -2.18 -4.17 -1.95
CA LYS A 51 -1.46 -5.31 -2.53
C LYS A 51 -1.57 -6.55 -1.63
N GLU A 52 -1.69 -7.75 -2.22
CA GLU A 52 -1.70 -9.07 -1.53
C GLU A 52 -0.33 -9.47 -1.01
N ASP A 53 0.26 -8.65 -0.16
CA ASP A 53 1.64 -8.86 0.25
C ASP A 53 1.74 -9.20 1.74
N ASN A 54 2.29 -10.39 2.01
CA ASN A 54 2.75 -10.81 3.35
C ASN A 54 4.07 -10.10 3.77
N VAL A 55 4.36 -8.95 3.17
CA VAL A 55 5.61 -8.21 3.33
C VAL A 55 5.31 -6.92 4.07
N ALA A 56 6.23 -6.50 4.94
CA ALA A 56 6.10 -5.27 5.72
C ALA A 56 5.77 -4.07 4.81
N PRO A 57 4.86 -3.15 5.22
CA PRO A 57 4.43 -2.02 4.40
C PRO A 57 5.57 -1.17 3.83
N ALA A 58 6.65 -1.00 4.60
CA ALA A 58 7.83 -0.23 4.19
C ALA A 58 8.59 -0.86 3.00
N LEU A 59 8.50 -2.18 2.80
CA LEU A 59 9.25 -2.90 1.77
C LEU A 59 8.42 -3.18 0.51
N GLN A 60 7.10 -2.97 0.53
CA GLN A 60 6.21 -3.24 -0.60
C GLN A 60 6.65 -2.49 -1.86
N ALA A 61 6.99 -1.21 -1.73
CA ALA A 61 7.46 -0.39 -2.85
C ALA A 61 8.78 -0.91 -3.47
N ALA A 62 9.70 -1.40 -2.64
CA ALA A 62 10.96 -1.97 -3.12
C ALA A 62 10.73 -3.31 -3.84
N LYS A 63 9.86 -4.16 -3.30
CA LYS A 63 9.43 -5.41 -3.93
C LYS A 63 8.78 -5.17 -5.29
N GLU A 64 7.83 -4.23 -5.39
CA GLU A 64 7.14 -3.93 -6.64
C GLU A 64 8.12 -3.43 -7.71
N ARG A 65 9.06 -2.55 -7.34
CA ARG A 65 10.13 -2.10 -8.26
C ARG A 65 10.96 -3.28 -8.76
N LEU A 66 11.35 -4.20 -7.88
CA LEU A 66 12.11 -5.39 -8.26
C LEU A 66 11.30 -6.31 -9.18
N GLN A 67 10.05 -6.61 -8.83
CA GLN A 67 9.15 -7.45 -9.62
C GLN A 67 8.96 -6.87 -11.03
N ARG A 68 8.73 -5.57 -11.12
CA ARG A 68 8.60 -4.86 -12.40
C ARG A 68 9.87 -4.99 -13.24
N SER A 69 11.05 -4.73 -12.67
CA SER A 69 12.31 -4.86 -13.41
C SER A 69 12.55 -6.30 -13.89
N GLN A 70 12.24 -7.31 -13.07
CA GLN A 70 12.33 -8.70 -13.48
C GLN A 70 11.37 -9.03 -14.63
N LEU A 71 10.13 -8.52 -14.59
CA LEU A 71 9.16 -8.70 -15.65
C LEU A 71 9.59 -8.01 -16.94
N GLU A 72 10.10 -6.78 -16.86
CA GLU A 72 10.63 -6.04 -18.00
C GLU A 72 11.79 -6.80 -18.68
N ASN A 73 12.73 -7.32 -17.89
CA ASN A 73 13.83 -8.12 -18.41
C ASN A 73 13.32 -9.39 -19.09
N LYS A 74 12.45 -10.16 -18.41
CA LYS A 74 11.86 -11.39 -18.97
C LYS A 74 11.10 -11.14 -20.27
N LEU A 75 10.28 -10.09 -20.30
CA LEU A 75 9.55 -9.68 -21.49
C LEU A 75 10.49 -9.26 -22.62
N GLY A 76 11.54 -8.50 -22.32
CA GLY A 76 12.55 -8.11 -23.29
C GLY A 76 13.21 -9.31 -23.95
N HIS A 77 13.57 -10.34 -23.18
CA HIS A 77 14.17 -11.57 -23.72
C HIS A 77 13.16 -12.35 -24.59
N ALA A 78 11.91 -12.47 -24.15
CA ALA A 78 10.86 -13.15 -24.91
C ALA A 78 10.54 -12.42 -26.25
N LEU A 79 10.59 -11.09 -26.25
CA LEU A 79 10.38 -10.29 -27.45
C LEU A 79 11.55 -10.40 -28.44
N GLN A 80 12.78 -10.51 -27.96
CA GLN A 80 13.95 -10.73 -28.82
C GLN A 80 13.89 -12.08 -29.52
N GLN A 81 13.37 -13.11 -28.84
CA GLN A 81 13.17 -14.45 -29.38
C GLN A 81 11.79 -14.63 -30.03
N ARG A 82 11.08 -13.54 -30.34
CA ARG A 82 9.74 -13.63 -30.92
C ARG A 82 9.82 -14.33 -32.28
N PRO A 83 9.18 -15.50 -32.45
CA PRO A 83 9.22 -16.24 -33.71
C PRO A 83 8.48 -15.48 -34.80
N LYS A 84 8.95 -15.65 -36.04
CA LYS A 84 8.29 -15.04 -37.21
C LYS A 84 6.97 -15.76 -37.52
N PRO A 85 6.01 -15.09 -38.18
CA PRO A 85 4.76 -15.72 -38.60
C PRO A 85 4.98 -17.01 -39.41
N GLU A 86 5.97 -17.01 -40.32
CA GLU A 86 6.34 -18.18 -41.13
C GLU A 86 6.77 -19.39 -40.27
N GLU A 87 7.51 -19.13 -39.18
CA GLU A 87 7.95 -20.18 -38.25
C GLU A 87 6.77 -20.75 -37.46
N LEU A 88 5.77 -19.92 -37.15
CA LEU A 88 4.54 -20.34 -36.49
C LEU A 88 3.65 -21.20 -37.41
N VAL A 89 3.63 -20.89 -38.72
CA VAL A 89 2.95 -21.73 -39.74
C VAL A 89 3.63 -23.08 -39.85
N LYS A 90 4.96 -23.11 -39.96
CA LYS A 90 5.72 -24.37 -39.98
C LYS A 90 5.50 -25.20 -38.71
N GLY A 91 5.31 -24.54 -37.57
CA GLY A 91 4.98 -25.16 -36.29
C GLY A 91 3.52 -25.64 -36.16
N GLY A 92 2.66 -25.36 -37.15
CA GLY A 92 1.22 -25.68 -37.10
C GLY A 92 0.43 -24.86 -36.07
N ILE A 93 0.99 -23.75 -35.60
CA ILE A 93 0.37 -22.85 -34.61
C ILE A 93 -0.47 -21.77 -35.31
N LEU A 94 -0.03 -21.32 -36.49
CA LEU A 94 -0.71 -20.32 -37.31
C LEU A 94 -1.13 -20.95 -38.64
N ASN A 95 -2.33 -20.67 -39.12
CA ASN A 95 -2.77 -21.12 -40.44
C ASN A 95 -2.21 -20.20 -41.54
N GLU A 96 -1.98 -20.73 -42.74
CA GLU A 96 -1.46 -19.96 -43.88
C GLU A 96 -2.40 -18.81 -44.28
N ASP A 97 -3.72 -19.04 -44.21
CA ASP A 97 -4.75 -18.04 -44.54
C ASP A 97 -4.82 -16.87 -43.55
N GLU A 98 -4.27 -17.06 -42.34
CA GLU A 98 -4.29 -16.10 -41.24
C GLU A 98 -2.94 -15.39 -41.06
N MET A 99 -1.97 -15.65 -41.94
CA MET A 99 -0.70 -14.91 -41.91
C MET A 99 -0.97 -13.42 -42.20
N PRO A 100 -0.55 -12.51 -41.30
CA PRO A 100 -0.62 -11.10 -41.60
C PRO A 100 0.32 -10.81 -42.77
N MET A 101 -0.22 -10.39 -43.91
CA MET A 101 0.58 -9.78 -44.97
C MET A 101 1.14 -8.46 -44.42
N VAL A 102 2.42 -8.44 -44.10
CA VAL A 102 3.17 -7.25 -43.72
C VAL A 102 3.87 -6.68 -44.94
#